data_AF-A0A520K548-F1
#
_entry.id   AF-A0A520K548-F1
#
_cell.length_a   1.000
_cell.length_b   1.000
_cell.length_c   1.000
_cell.angle_alpha   90.00
_cell.angle_beta   90.00
_cell.angle_gamma   90.00
#
_symmetry.space_group_name_H-M   'P 1'
#
loop_
_entity.id
_entity.type
_entity.pdbx_description
1 polymer ?
#
loop_
_entity_poly.entity_id
_entity_poly.type
_entity_poly.pdbx_seq_one_letter_code
_entity_poly.pdbx_strand_id
1 'polypeptide(L)'
;MTKTKDKKYKSSSTNSSRRKRKPPRHSEPEFDFGDLPPWAQKTIALLIFVSLVWVFVIKPFIEWVNQNITTIITISISIIALAIVGYILYWKYETKKEAEEQAYEEKQIAEEIAYKEKLEAEKRVYEEEQKAKGFVKFVDRFGYERWGEPNVVEKWEKKDEKAKEKEKIVNQIIGEIENFKQSRNHHNEFPYQLELIGCLKSKFPNADIEQQKGSSRPDIVVGNVAIEIKGPTRTADLRTIADKCMRYCQHFEELIVVLFEIEVYERRYGEWEMGMKNTFPNVKIIRKQ
;
A
#
# COMPACT_ATOMS: atom_id res chain seq x y z
N MET A 1 4.78 32.95 -13.09
CA MET A 1 5.72 33.95 -13.67
C MET A 1 5.94 33.59 -15.13
N THR A 2 5.33 34.36 -16.02
CA THR A 2 5.26 34.16 -17.47
C THR A 2 6.25 35.10 -18.18
N LYS A 3 7.00 34.63 -19.18
CA LYS A 3 7.63 35.50 -20.21
C LYS A 3 7.72 34.79 -21.56
N THR A 4 6.72 35.04 -22.40
CA THR A 4 6.72 34.96 -23.87
C THR A 4 7.56 36.10 -24.46
N LYS A 5 8.22 35.89 -25.61
CA LYS A 5 8.76 36.96 -26.46
C LYS A 5 8.57 36.65 -27.95
N ASP A 6 7.65 37.39 -28.55
CA ASP A 6 7.51 37.63 -29.99
C ASP A 6 8.56 38.64 -30.50
N LYS A 7 9.03 38.48 -31.75
CA LYS A 7 9.55 39.57 -32.63
C LYS A 7 9.34 39.14 -34.09
N LYS A 8 8.39 39.71 -34.85
CA LYS A 8 8.28 41.04 -35.50
C LYS A 8 8.88 41.07 -36.93
N TYR A 9 7.97 41.07 -37.91
CA TYR A 9 8.17 41.34 -39.34
C TYR A 9 8.70 42.76 -39.62
N LYS A 10 9.46 42.93 -40.71
CA LYS A 10 9.63 44.21 -41.42
C LYS A 10 9.83 44.01 -42.93
N SER A 11 9.21 44.88 -43.69
CA SER A 11 8.99 44.89 -45.14
C SER A 11 9.91 45.85 -45.91
N SER A 12 9.90 45.71 -47.25
CA SER A 12 10.16 46.73 -48.30
C SER A 12 11.63 47.19 -48.48
N SER A 13 12.15 47.59 -49.65
CA SER A 13 11.59 47.92 -50.98
C SER A 13 12.69 47.83 -52.06
N THR A 14 12.24 47.98 -53.31
CA THR A 14 12.86 48.01 -54.64
C THR A 14 14.10 48.90 -54.84
N ASN A 15 15.03 48.51 -55.72
CA ASN A 15 15.58 49.46 -56.70
C ASN A 15 16.14 48.82 -57.98
N SER A 16 15.73 49.39 -59.11
CA SER A 16 16.08 49.03 -60.48
C SER A 16 17.47 49.54 -60.88
N SER A 17 18.25 48.75 -61.63
CA SER A 17 19.19 49.35 -62.58
C SER A 17 19.37 48.50 -63.83
N ARG A 18 19.17 49.19 -64.95
CA ARG A 18 19.16 48.78 -66.34
C ARG A 18 20.60 48.56 -66.79
N ARG A 19 20.99 47.34 -67.19
CA ARG A 19 22.28 47.11 -67.87
C ARG A 19 22.12 46.27 -69.14
N LYS A 20 22.92 46.68 -70.11
CA LYS A 20 22.84 46.44 -71.55
C LYS A 20 23.08 44.97 -71.91
N ARG A 21 22.27 44.44 -72.84
CA ARG A 21 22.44 43.12 -73.46
C ARG A 21 23.76 43.10 -74.24
N LYS A 22 24.66 42.17 -73.87
CA LYS A 22 25.81 41.73 -74.68
C LYS A 22 25.38 40.56 -75.57
N PRO A 23 25.97 40.39 -76.76
CA PRO A 23 25.64 39.31 -77.68
C PRO A 23 26.06 37.93 -77.11
N PRO A 24 25.32 36.86 -77.45
CA PRO A 24 25.57 35.52 -76.93
C PRO A 24 26.89 34.99 -77.47
N ARG A 25 27.85 34.74 -76.57
CA ARG A 25 28.93 33.81 -76.83
C ARG A 25 28.37 32.42 -76.60
N HIS A 26 28.56 31.52 -77.56
CA HIS A 26 28.41 30.09 -77.34
C HIS A 26 29.42 29.70 -76.25
N SER A 27 28.97 29.69 -75.01
CA SER A 27 29.61 28.96 -73.93
C SER A 27 29.35 27.49 -74.22
N GLU A 28 30.42 26.70 -74.21
CA GLU A 28 30.33 25.25 -74.08
C GLU A 28 29.36 24.92 -72.92
N PRO A 29 28.57 23.85 -73.01
CA PRO A 29 27.65 23.49 -71.95
C PRO A 29 28.41 23.36 -70.64
N GLU A 30 28.30 24.37 -69.77
CA GLU A 30 28.80 24.30 -68.40
C GLU A 30 27.99 23.20 -67.74
N PHE A 31 28.67 22.10 -67.38
CA PHE A 31 28.08 21.07 -66.56
C PHE A 31 27.78 21.68 -65.19
N ASP A 32 26.53 22.04 -64.96
CA ASP A 32 26.07 22.54 -63.67
C ASP A 32 25.78 21.33 -62.77
N PHE A 33 26.44 21.27 -61.61
CA PHE A 33 26.14 20.26 -60.58
C PHE A 33 24.68 20.33 -60.13
N GLY A 34 24.00 21.45 -60.36
CA GLY A 34 22.56 21.64 -60.18
C GLY A 34 21.68 20.73 -61.04
N ASP A 35 22.16 20.27 -62.19
CA ASP A 35 21.38 19.46 -63.14
C ASP A 35 21.35 17.96 -62.78
N LEU A 36 22.15 17.54 -61.79
CA LEU A 36 22.15 16.18 -61.30
C LEU A 36 20.90 15.90 -60.44
N PRO A 37 20.34 14.67 -60.51
CA PRO A 37 19.28 14.26 -59.60
C PRO A 37 19.68 14.48 -58.12
N PRO A 38 18.76 14.89 -57.23
CA PRO A 38 19.08 15.17 -55.83
C PRO A 38 19.77 14.02 -55.08
N TRP A 39 19.53 12.76 -55.48
CA TRP A 39 20.22 11.61 -54.90
C TRP A 39 21.69 11.55 -55.32
N ALA A 40 22.02 11.93 -56.56
CA ALA A 40 23.38 11.95 -57.08
C ALA A 40 24.23 13.07 -56.46
N GLN A 41 23.62 14.24 -56.18
CA GLN A 41 24.30 15.31 -55.46
C GLN A 41 24.69 14.89 -54.03
N LYS A 42 23.78 14.21 -53.31
CA LYS A 42 24.05 13.70 -51.96
C LYS A 42 25.12 12.61 -51.93
N THR A 43 25.12 11.70 -52.90
CA THR A 43 26.15 10.66 -52.98
C THR A 43 27.52 11.26 -53.31
N ILE A 44 27.60 12.21 -54.24
CA ILE A 44 28.85 12.93 -54.54
C ILE A 44 29.35 13.69 -53.29
N ALA A 45 28.47 14.41 -52.59
CA ALA A 45 28.82 15.11 -51.35
C ALA A 45 29.34 14.15 -50.26
N LEU A 46 28.71 12.98 -50.09
CA LEU A 46 29.16 11.95 -49.16
C LEU A 46 30.53 11.39 -49.56
N LEU A 47 30.74 11.12 -50.85
CA LEU A 47 32.03 10.62 -51.36
C LEU A 47 33.15 11.63 -51.14
N ILE A 48 32.89 12.92 -51.41
CA ILE A 48 33.83 14.00 -51.12
C ILE A 48 34.09 14.07 -49.62
N PHE A 49 33.07 14.02 -48.77
CA PHE A 49 33.23 14.04 -47.31
C PHE A 49 34.06 12.86 -46.79
N VAL A 50 33.77 11.64 -47.23
CA VAL A 50 34.53 10.44 -46.87
C VAL A 50 35.98 10.55 -47.36
N SER A 51 36.20 11.08 -48.56
CA SER A 51 37.54 11.31 -49.10
C SER A 51 38.32 12.35 -48.28
N LEU A 52 37.67 13.44 -47.88
CA LEU A 52 38.28 14.45 -47.00
C LEU A 52 38.59 13.88 -45.62
N VAL A 53 37.68 13.13 -44.99
CA VAL A 53 37.93 12.45 -43.70
C VAL A 53 39.09 11.47 -43.84
N TRP A 54 39.16 10.72 -44.94
CA TRP A 54 40.26 9.79 -45.19
C TRP A 54 41.61 10.50 -45.29
N VAL A 55 41.69 11.56 -46.09
CA VAL A 55 42.95 12.26 -46.37
C VAL A 55 43.40 13.13 -45.20
N PHE A 56 42.49 13.82 -44.53
CA PHE A 56 42.84 14.80 -43.50
C PHE A 56 42.78 14.27 -42.08
N VAL A 57 42.04 13.19 -41.82
CA VAL A 57 41.90 12.63 -40.47
C VAL A 57 42.56 11.26 -40.39
N ILE A 58 42.12 10.31 -41.21
CA ILE A 58 42.53 8.91 -41.06
C ILE A 58 44.01 8.72 -41.44
N LYS A 59 44.45 9.23 -42.59
CA LYS A 59 45.82 9.03 -43.06
C LYS A 59 46.87 9.67 -42.12
N PRO A 60 46.74 10.95 -41.69
CA PRO A 60 47.67 11.55 -40.73
C PRO A 60 47.62 10.85 -39.38
N PHE A 61 46.44 10.37 -38.96
CA PHE A 61 46.29 9.60 -37.73
C PHE A 61 47.03 8.25 -37.80
N ILE A 62 46.90 7.50 -38.91
CA ILE A 62 47.63 6.23 -39.10
C ILE A 62 49.14 6.47 -39.10
N GLU A 63 49.60 7.51 -39.79
CA GLU A 63 51.02 7.86 -39.83
C GLU A 63 51.55 8.24 -38.44
N TRP A 64 50.78 9.03 -37.70
CA TRP A 64 51.08 9.35 -36.30
C TRP A 64 51.09 8.11 -35.40
N VAL A 65 50.12 7.21 -35.53
CA VAL A 65 50.08 5.93 -34.79
C VAL A 65 51.31 5.09 -35.10
N ASN A 66 51.69 4.98 -36.38
CA ASN A 66 52.85 4.21 -36.79
C ASN A 66 54.16 4.80 -36.23
N GLN A 67 54.28 6.13 -36.18
CA GLN A 67 55.43 6.83 -35.57
C GLN A 67 55.49 6.64 -34.04
N ASN A 68 54.35 6.41 -33.38
CA ASN A 68 54.24 6.36 -31.92
C ASN A 68 53.84 4.97 -31.39
N ILE A 69 53.93 3.92 -32.21
CA ILE A 69 53.36 2.60 -31.89
C ILE A 69 53.94 1.99 -30.60
N THR A 70 55.24 2.14 -30.38
CA THR A 70 55.94 1.63 -29.19
C THR A 70 55.50 2.35 -27.92
N THR A 71 55.34 3.67 -27.99
CA THR A 71 54.82 4.50 -26.90
C THR A 71 53.37 4.11 -26.58
N ILE A 72 52.53 3.92 -27.61
CA ILE A 72 51.14 3.51 -27.44
C ILE A 72 51.04 2.14 -26.75
N ILE A 73 51.84 1.17 -27.17
CA ILE A 73 51.88 -0.17 -26.55
C ILE A 73 52.31 -0.07 -25.08
N THR A 74 53.36 0.69 -24.79
CA THR A 74 53.90 0.82 -23.42
C THR A 74 52.89 1.47 -22.47
N ILE A 75 52.22 2.54 -22.93
CA ILE A 75 51.16 3.20 -22.17
C ILE A 75 49.98 2.24 -21.97
N SER A 76 49.59 1.50 -23.00
CA SER A 76 48.48 0.54 -22.93
C SER A 76 48.75 -0.56 -21.90
N ILE A 77 49.96 -1.14 -21.90
CA ILE A 77 50.38 -2.14 -20.90
C ILE A 77 50.33 -1.56 -19.49
N SER A 78 50.80 -0.32 -19.32
CA SER A 78 50.81 0.35 -18.01
C SER A 78 49.39 0.58 -17.49
N ILE A 79 48.46 1.00 -18.36
CA ILE A 79 47.05 1.18 -18.01
C ILE A 79 46.41 -0.17 -17.64
N ILE A 80 46.67 -1.23 -18.41
CA ILE A 80 46.15 -2.57 -18.12
C ILE A 80 46.69 -3.08 -16.77
N ALA A 81 47.98 -2.92 -16.50
CA ALA A 81 48.58 -3.31 -15.23
C ALA A 81 47.94 -2.58 -14.04
N LEU A 82 47.72 -1.26 -14.16
CA LEU A 82 47.02 -0.47 -13.15
C LEU A 82 45.56 -0.91 -12.96
N ALA A 83 44.86 -1.24 -14.05
CA ALA A 83 43.49 -1.75 -14.00
C ALA A 83 43.41 -3.10 -13.27
N ILE A 84 44.36 -4.01 -13.54
CA ILE A 84 44.43 -5.31 -12.85
C ILE A 84 44.70 -5.13 -11.36
N VAL A 85 45.68 -4.28 -10.99
CA VAL A 85 45.98 -4.00 -9.58
C VAL A 85 44.78 -3.37 -8.88
N GLY A 86 44.14 -2.39 -9.52
CA GLY A 86 42.91 -1.76 -9.01
C GLY A 86 41.78 -2.76 -8.81
N TYR A 87 41.59 -3.69 -9.76
CA TYR A 87 40.60 -4.75 -9.66
C TYR A 87 40.88 -5.72 -8.49
N ILE A 88 42.13 -6.14 -8.29
CA ILE A 88 42.52 -7.01 -7.17
C ILE A 88 42.28 -6.32 -5.83
N LEU A 89 42.64 -5.03 -5.70
CA LEU A 89 42.42 -4.25 -4.48
C LEU A 89 40.92 -4.05 -4.21
N TYR A 90 40.14 -3.76 -5.25
CA TYR A 90 38.68 -3.65 -5.16
C TYR A 90 38.06 -4.96 -4.69
N TRP A 91 38.43 -6.09 -5.30
CA TRP A 91 37.92 -7.39 -4.91
C TRP A 91 38.28 -7.76 -3.47
N LYS A 92 39.50 -7.44 -3.01
CA LYS A 92 39.91 -7.61 -1.61
C LYS A 92 39.13 -6.72 -0.65
N TYR A 93 38.80 -5.49 -1.05
CA TYR A 93 37.97 -4.59 -0.26
C TYR A 93 36.53 -5.12 -0.15
N GLU A 94 35.95 -5.55 -1.26
CA GLU A 94 34.57 -6.04 -1.29
C GLU A 94 34.41 -7.32 -0.46
N THR A 95 35.32 -8.29 -0.60
CA THR A 95 35.33 -9.51 0.22
C THR A 95 35.49 -9.22 1.72
N LYS A 96 36.32 -8.24 2.09
CA LYS A 96 36.46 -7.81 3.50
C LYS A 96 35.17 -7.20 4.02
N LYS A 97 34.52 -6.36 3.21
CA LYS A 97 33.26 -5.70 3.57
C LYS A 97 32.13 -6.72 3.74
N GLU A 98 32.01 -7.70 2.85
CA GLU A 98 31.03 -8.80 2.96
C GLU A 98 31.26 -9.62 4.25
N ALA A 99 32.52 -9.92 4.59
CA ALA A 99 32.85 -10.63 5.82
C ALA A 99 32.53 -9.81 7.09
N GLU A 100 32.77 -8.49 7.07
CA GLU A 100 32.41 -7.59 8.17
C GLU A 100 30.88 -7.49 8.35
N GLU A 101 30.13 -7.45 7.24
CA GLU A 101 28.66 -7.44 7.24
C GLU A 101 28.09 -8.75 7.78
N GLN A 102 28.60 -9.90 7.32
CA GLN A 102 28.22 -11.21 7.85
C GLN A 102 28.53 -11.34 9.34
N ALA A 103 29.72 -10.92 9.78
CA ALA A 103 30.09 -10.95 11.20
C ALA A 103 29.18 -10.04 12.05
N TYR A 104 28.71 -8.92 11.49
CA TYR A 104 27.77 -8.03 12.15
C TYR A 104 26.37 -8.66 12.25
N GLU A 105 25.87 -9.28 11.19
CA GLU A 105 24.58 -9.99 11.20
C GLU A 105 24.60 -11.18 12.17
N GLU A 106 25.65 -12.00 12.14
CA GLU A 106 25.84 -13.11 13.08
C GLU A 106 25.85 -12.62 14.53
N LYS A 107 26.50 -11.48 14.79
CA LYS A 107 26.51 -10.87 16.12
C LYS A 107 25.12 -10.40 16.55
N GLN A 108 24.35 -9.76 15.67
CA GLN A 108 22.98 -9.35 15.99
C GLN A 108 22.07 -10.56 16.28
N ILE A 109 22.18 -11.62 15.49
CA ILE A 109 21.43 -12.86 15.70
C ILE A 109 21.81 -13.49 17.04
N ALA A 110 23.10 -13.56 17.35
CA ALA A 110 23.59 -14.09 18.63
C ALA A 110 23.09 -13.25 19.82
N GLU A 111 23.10 -11.92 19.71
CA GLU A 111 22.55 -11.02 20.73
C GLU A 111 21.04 -11.20 20.92
N GLU A 112 20.26 -11.37 19.84
CA GLU A 112 18.82 -11.62 19.90
C GLU A 112 18.49 -12.98 20.55
N ILE A 113 19.25 -14.03 20.20
CA ILE A 113 19.11 -15.36 20.82
C ILE A 113 19.41 -15.28 22.32
N ALA A 114 20.55 -14.68 22.69
CA ALA A 114 20.93 -14.53 24.10
C ALA A 114 19.90 -13.71 24.89
N TYR A 115 19.31 -12.69 24.28
CA TYR A 115 18.23 -11.91 24.88
C TYR A 115 16.96 -12.76 25.11
N LYS A 116 16.54 -13.56 24.14
CA LYS A 116 15.38 -14.47 24.28
C LYS A 116 15.62 -15.52 25.35
N GLU A 117 16.80 -16.14 25.38
CA GLU A 117 17.18 -17.12 26.41
C GLU A 117 17.15 -16.51 27.81
N LYS A 118 17.68 -15.29 27.96
CA LYS A 118 17.63 -14.56 29.23
C LYS A 118 16.19 -14.27 29.67
N LEU A 119 15.35 -13.79 28.74
CA LEU A 119 13.93 -13.51 29.02
C LEU A 119 13.17 -14.79 29.42
N GLU A 120 13.44 -15.91 28.77
CA GLU A 120 12.86 -17.20 29.14
C GLU A 120 13.35 -17.69 30.50
N ALA A 121 14.63 -17.51 30.83
CA ALA A 121 15.19 -17.88 32.12
C ALA A 121 14.55 -17.03 33.24
N GLU A 122 14.44 -15.72 33.05
CA GLU A 122 13.73 -14.82 33.97
C GLU A 122 12.26 -15.22 34.14
N LYS A 123 11.58 -15.58 33.04
CA LYS A 123 10.21 -16.10 33.10
C LYS A 123 10.14 -17.37 33.94
N ARG A 124 11.02 -18.36 33.72
CA ARG A 124 11.04 -19.62 34.48
C ARG A 124 11.24 -19.40 35.98
N VAL A 125 12.20 -18.55 36.36
CA VAL A 125 12.45 -18.19 37.76
C VAL A 125 11.20 -17.55 38.37
N TYR A 126 10.58 -16.61 37.66
CA TYR A 126 9.33 -15.99 38.11
C TYR A 126 8.20 -17.02 38.29
N GLU A 127 8.00 -17.95 37.34
CA GLU A 127 6.98 -18.99 37.45
C GLU A 127 7.22 -19.92 38.66
N GLU A 128 8.47 -20.29 38.92
CA GLU A 128 8.85 -21.09 40.09
C GLU A 128 8.58 -20.34 41.40
N GLU A 129 8.89 -19.05 41.47
CA GLU A 129 8.59 -18.21 42.63
C GLU A 129 7.08 -18.10 42.88
N GLN A 130 6.26 -17.94 41.83
CA GLN A 130 4.80 -17.89 42.00
C GLN A 130 4.23 -19.24 42.45
N LYS A 131 4.74 -20.36 41.91
CA LYS A 131 4.35 -21.71 42.34
C LYS A 131 4.75 -21.96 43.80
N ALA A 132 5.93 -21.51 44.22
CA ALA A 132 6.39 -21.62 45.61
C ALA A 132 5.49 -20.82 46.59
N LYS A 133 4.90 -19.72 46.12
CA LYS A 133 3.87 -18.95 46.87
C LYS A 133 2.49 -19.61 46.87
N GLY A 134 2.32 -20.75 46.18
CA GLY A 134 1.04 -21.44 46.05
C GLY A 134 0.08 -20.80 45.03
N PHE A 135 0.57 -19.90 44.18
CA PHE A 135 -0.25 -19.32 43.12
C PHE A 135 -0.34 -20.24 41.91
N VAL A 136 -1.50 -20.17 41.25
CA VAL A 136 -1.81 -20.91 40.03
C VAL A 136 -1.81 -19.94 38.85
N LYS A 137 -1.23 -20.37 37.73
CA LYS A 137 -1.22 -19.62 36.48
C LYS A 137 -2.57 -19.77 35.80
N PHE A 138 -3.17 -18.66 35.42
CA PHE A 138 -4.35 -18.58 34.57
C PHE A 138 -3.99 -17.89 33.27
N VAL A 139 -4.43 -18.45 32.15
CA VAL A 139 -4.30 -17.86 30.81
C VAL A 139 -5.70 -17.70 30.25
N ASP A 140 -6.11 -16.46 30.00
CA ASP A 140 -7.44 -16.21 29.44
C ASP A 140 -7.51 -16.54 27.93
N ARG A 141 -8.72 -16.45 27.35
CA ARG A 141 -8.93 -16.70 25.91
C ARG A 141 -8.17 -15.77 24.96
N PHE A 142 -7.59 -14.68 25.45
CA PHE A 142 -6.78 -13.74 24.67
C PHE A 142 -5.27 -13.98 24.86
N GLY A 143 -4.87 -14.96 25.67
CA GLY A 143 -3.47 -15.28 25.95
C GLY A 143 -2.86 -14.43 27.06
N TYR A 144 -3.64 -13.64 27.80
CA TYR A 144 -3.10 -12.87 28.92
C TYR A 144 -2.86 -13.78 30.12
N GLU A 145 -1.60 -13.88 30.53
CA GLU A 145 -1.19 -14.67 31.69
C GLU A 145 -1.36 -13.86 32.99
N ARG A 146 -1.96 -14.46 34.02
CA ARG A 146 -2.07 -13.90 35.37
C ARG A 146 -1.83 -14.99 36.41
N TRP A 147 -1.38 -14.59 37.59
CA TRP A 147 -1.14 -15.48 38.73
C TRP A 147 -2.04 -15.07 39.90
N GLY A 148 -2.61 -16.06 40.58
CA GLY A 148 -3.45 -15.82 41.75
C GLY A 148 -3.64 -17.06 42.60
N GLU A 149 -4.24 -16.90 43.77
CA GLU A 149 -4.64 -18.03 44.62
C GLU A 149 -5.64 -18.94 43.88
N PRO A 150 -5.66 -20.26 44.18
CA PRO A 150 -6.55 -21.22 43.51
C PRO A 150 -8.02 -20.78 43.46
N ASN A 151 -8.56 -20.28 44.58
CA ASN A 151 -9.94 -19.82 44.69
C ASN A 151 -10.25 -18.57 43.83
N VAL A 152 -9.23 -17.76 43.53
CA VAL A 152 -9.36 -16.58 42.67
C VAL A 152 -9.27 -16.99 41.20
N VAL A 153 -8.35 -17.90 40.87
CA VAL A 153 -8.21 -18.48 39.53
C VAL A 153 -9.50 -19.19 39.10
N GLU A 154 -10.13 -19.97 39.97
CA GLU A 154 -11.42 -20.61 39.69
C GLU A 154 -12.51 -19.59 39.33
N LYS A 155 -12.52 -18.41 39.98
CA LYS A 155 -13.45 -17.33 39.63
C LYS A 155 -13.14 -16.72 38.27
N TRP A 156 -11.87 -16.61 37.90
CA TRP A 156 -11.45 -16.13 36.58
C TRP A 156 -11.82 -17.13 35.49
N GLU A 157 -11.58 -18.42 35.70
CA GLU A 157 -11.97 -19.51 34.80
C GLU A 157 -13.48 -19.48 34.55
N LYS A 158 -14.29 -19.46 35.61
CA LYS A 158 -15.76 -19.35 35.50
C LYS A 158 -16.21 -18.09 34.77
N LYS A 159 -15.49 -16.96 34.94
CA LYS A 159 -15.82 -15.70 34.26
C LYS A 159 -15.46 -15.77 32.77
N ASP A 160 -14.31 -16.35 32.44
CA ASP A 160 -13.86 -16.50 31.05
C ASP A 160 -14.72 -17.52 30.29
N GLU A 161 -15.06 -18.65 30.92
CA GLU A 161 -15.98 -19.64 30.36
C GLU A 161 -17.34 -19.03 30.05
N LYS A 162 -17.93 -18.29 31.00
CA LYS A 162 -19.18 -17.54 30.75
C LYS A 162 -19.06 -16.53 29.62
N ALA A 163 -17.92 -15.85 29.50
CA ALA A 163 -17.71 -14.89 28.42
C ALA A 163 -17.54 -15.58 27.07
N LYS A 164 -16.90 -16.76 27.02
CA LYS A 164 -16.78 -17.61 25.84
C LYS A 164 -18.15 -18.15 25.37
N GLU A 165 -19.00 -18.57 26.31
CA GLU A 165 -20.38 -18.97 26.00
C GLU A 165 -21.19 -17.81 25.43
N LYS A 166 -21.08 -16.61 26.01
CA LYS A 166 -21.72 -15.40 25.49
C LYS A 166 -21.26 -15.08 24.08
N GLU A 167 -19.95 -15.09 23.85
CA GLU A 167 -19.37 -14.85 22.53
C GLU A 167 -19.86 -15.87 21.49
N LYS A 168 -19.98 -17.14 21.87
CA LYS A 168 -20.57 -18.18 21.01
C LYS A 168 -22.02 -17.85 20.63
N ILE A 169 -22.85 -17.42 21.59
CA ILE A 169 -24.24 -17.03 21.33
C ILE A 169 -24.28 -15.81 20.39
N VAL A 170 -23.46 -14.79 20.66
CA VAL A 170 -23.37 -13.58 19.80
C VAL A 170 -22.98 -13.96 18.38
N ASN A 171 -21.96 -14.79 18.21
CA ASN A 171 -21.52 -15.24 16.89
C ASN A 171 -22.58 -16.08 16.17
N GLN A 172 -23.35 -16.88 16.90
CA GLN A 172 -24.50 -17.57 16.32
C GLN A 172 -25.58 -16.58 15.86
N ILE A 173 -25.92 -15.57 16.67
CA ILE A 173 -26.87 -14.51 16.28
C ILE A 173 -26.39 -13.77 15.03
N ILE A 174 -25.11 -13.37 14.99
CA ILE A 174 -24.49 -12.73 13.82
C ILE A 174 -24.62 -13.63 12.60
N GLY A 175 -24.28 -14.91 12.73
CA GLY A 175 -24.42 -15.89 11.65
C GLY A 175 -25.85 -16.02 11.13
N GLU A 176 -26.86 -15.96 12.00
CA GLU A 176 -28.27 -15.93 11.56
C GLU A 176 -28.62 -14.64 10.81
N ILE A 177 -28.19 -13.48 11.31
CA ILE A 177 -28.47 -12.19 10.66
C ILE A 177 -27.75 -12.10 9.31
N GLU A 178 -26.52 -12.58 9.20
CA GLU A 178 -25.76 -12.61 7.95
C GLU A 178 -26.42 -13.51 6.91
N ASN A 179 -26.90 -14.70 7.33
CA ASN A 179 -27.59 -15.65 6.47
C ASN A 179 -29.05 -15.30 6.17
N PHE A 180 -29.66 -14.42 6.97
CA PHE A 180 -31.03 -13.96 6.77
C PHE A 180 -31.20 -13.29 5.40
N LYS A 181 -32.22 -13.73 4.65
CA LYS A 181 -32.62 -13.15 3.36
C LYS A 181 -34.05 -12.64 3.49
N GLN A 182 -34.23 -11.34 3.27
CA GLN A 182 -35.55 -10.73 3.26
C GLN A 182 -36.40 -11.32 2.12
N SER A 183 -37.70 -11.48 2.37
CA SER A 183 -38.64 -12.02 1.37
C SER A 183 -38.93 -11.04 0.24
N ARG A 184 -38.79 -9.73 0.53
CA ARG A 184 -39.03 -8.61 -0.38
C ARG A 184 -38.23 -7.39 0.08
N ASN A 185 -38.15 -6.37 -0.77
CA ASN A 185 -37.56 -5.09 -0.38
C ASN A 185 -38.48 -4.36 0.59
N HIS A 186 -37.88 -3.71 1.59
CA HIS A 186 -38.61 -3.06 2.67
C HIS A 186 -38.31 -1.56 2.66
N HIS A 187 -39.35 -0.74 2.50
CA HIS A 187 -39.20 0.72 2.48
C HIS A 187 -38.98 1.35 3.87
N ASN A 188 -39.05 0.56 4.94
CA ASN A 188 -38.90 0.99 6.32
C ASN A 188 -38.48 -0.18 7.24
N GLU A 189 -38.09 0.15 8.47
CA GLU A 189 -37.48 -0.77 9.45
C GLU A 189 -38.44 -1.87 9.93
N PHE A 190 -39.72 -1.56 10.11
CA PHE A 190 -40.66 -2.45 10.82
C PHE A 190 -40.92 -3.80 10.12
N PRO A 191 -41.19 -3.88 8.80
CA PRO A 191 -41.30 -5.16 8.10
C PRO A 191 -40.02 -5.98 8.14
N TYR A 192 -38.85 -5.32 7.99
CA TYR A 192 -37.55 -5.98 8.09
C TYR A 192 -37.35 -6.59 9.48
N GLN A 193 -37.69 -5.83 10.53
CA GLN A 193 -37.64 -6.25 11.92
C GLN A 193 -38.53 -7.48 12.17
N LEU A 194 -39.76 -7.51 11.63
CA LEU A 194 -40.70 -8.64 11.76
C LEU A 194 -40.21 -9.92 11.06
N GLU A 195 -39.57 -9.80 9.90
CA GLU A 195 -39.00 -10.97 9.22
C GLU A 195 -37.75 -11.48 9.94
N LEU A 196 -36.87 -10.57 10.37
CA LEU A 196 -35.64 -10.92 11.07
C LEU A 196 -35.93 -11.60 12.42
N ILE A 197 -36.85 -11.07 13.22
CA ILE A 197 -37.26 -11.72 14.48
C ILE A 197 -37.88 -13.09 14.24
N GLY A 198 -38.68 -13.27 13.17
CA GLY A 198 -39.23 -14.56 12.80
C GLY A 198 -38.13 -15.59 12.50
N CYS A 199 -37.09 -15.16 11.77
CA CYS A 199 -35.90 -15.97 11.51
C CYS A 199 -35.16 -16.32 12.82
N LEU A 200 -34.88 -15.31 13.66
CA LEU A 200 -34.16 -15.51 14.92
C LEU A 200 -34.91 -16.41 15.90
N LYS A 201 -36.24 -16.32 15.99
CA LYS A 201 -37.07 -17.15 16.89
C LYS A 201 -36.96 -18.65 16.61
N SER A 202 -36.61 -19.04 15.38
CA SER A 202 -36.39 -20.46 15.04
C SER A 202 -35.21 -21.09 15.79
N LYS A 203 -34.17 -20.28 16.11
CA LYS A 203 -32.97 -20.73 16.84
C LYS A 203 -32.89 -20.18 18.27
N PHE A 204 -33.49 -19.02 18.50
CA PHE A 204 -33.51 -18.32 19.78
C PHE A 204 -34.97 -18.04 20.20
N PRO A 205 -35.66 -19.02 20.80
CA PRO A 205 -37.08 -18.88 21.16
C PRO A 205 -37.37 -17.73 22.13
N ASN A 206 -36.36 -17.26 22.88
CA ASN A 206 -36.42 -16.12 23.78
C ASN A 206 -36.14 -14.78 23.11
N ALA A 207 -36.01 -14.72 21.78
CA ALA A 207 -35.90 -13.48 21.05
C ALA A 207 -37.22 -12.71 21.13
N ASP A 208 -37.16 -11.43 21.48
CA ASP A 208 -38.34 -10.58 21.67
C ASP A 208 -38.18 -9.21 21.01
N ILE A 209 -39.30 -8.55 20.74
CA ILE A 209 -39.37 -7.25 20.07
C ILE A 209 -39.56 -6.15 21.10
N GLU A 210 -38.88 -5.01 20.92
CA GLU A 210 -39.15 -3.78 21.67
C GLU A 210 -39.12 -3.93 23.21
N GLN A 211 -38.32 -4.87 23.73
CA GLN A 211 -38.18 -5.04 25.17
C GLN A 211 -37.47 -3.83 25.79
N GLN A 212 -38.21 -3.02 26.55
CA GLN A 212 -37.66 -1.82 27.19
C GLN A 212 -36.82 -2.17 28.43
N LYS A 213 -35.58 -1.67 28.47
CA LYS A 213 -34.71 -1.66 29.67
C LYS A 213 -34.29 -0.22 29.96
N GLY A 214 -34.79 0.35 31.06
CA GLY A 214 -34.58 1.76 31.38
C GLY A 214 -35.19 2.69 30.32
N SER A 215 -34.38 3.58 29.74
CA SER A 215 -34.76 4.46 28.62
C SER A 215 -34.41 3.91 27.24
N SER A 216 -33.92 2.66 27.19
CA SER A 216 -33.48 1.99 25.97
C SER A 216 -34.53 0.97 25.52
N ARG A 217 -34.92 1.05 24.25
CA ARG A 217 -35.85 0.12 23.59
C ARG A 217 -35.23 -0.30 22.24
N PRO A 218 -34.33 -1.29 22.24
CA PRO A 218 -33.80 -1.86 21.00
C PRO A 218 -34.91 -2.56 20.22
N ASP A 219 -34.71 -2.70 18.91
CA ASP A 219 -35.72 -3.27 18.01
C ASP A 219 -35.95 -4.76 18.30
N ILE A 220 -34.86 -5.50 18.55
CA ILE A 220 -34.91 -6.90 18.96
C ILE A 220 -33.96 -7.12 20.15
N VAL A 221 -34.36 -8.00 21.08
CA VAL A 221 -33.52 -8.49 22.17
C VAL A 221 -33.42 -10.01 22.11
N VAL A 222 -32.21 -10.54 22.19
CA VAL A 222 -31.95 -11.98 22.37
C VAL A 222 -31.18 -12.17 23.67
N GLY A 223 -31.89 -12.49 24.76
CA GLY A 223 -31.31 -12.56 26.10
C GLY A 223 -30.76 -11.21 26.58
N ASN A 224 -29.43 -11.04 26.55
CA ASN A 224 -28.77 -9.79 26.91
C ASN A 224 -28.03 -9.11 25.75
N VAL A 225 -28.30 -9.57 24.52
CA VAL A 225 -27.83 -8.96 23.28
C VAL A 225 -28.94 -8.07 22.74
N ALA A 226 -28.66 -6.78 22.59
CA ALA A 226 -29.54 -5.86 21.88
C ALA A 226 -29.22 -5.89 20.38
N ILE A 227 -30.26 -5.83 19.55
CA ILE A 227 -30.14 -5.71 18.11
C ILE A 227 -30.90 -4.45 17.70
N GLU A 228 -30.17 -3.54 17.06
CA GLU A 228 -30.70 -2.28 16.53
C GLU A 228 -30.66 -2.36 15.00
N ILE A 229 -31.79 -2.09 14.36
CA ILE A 229 -31.99 -2.24 12.92
C ILE A 229 -32.19 -0.84 12.33
N LYS A 230 -31.43 -0.50 11.29
CA LYS A 230 -31.62 0.72 10.51
C LYS A 230 -31.66 0.45 9.03
N GLY A 231 -32.64 1.05 8.35
CA GLY A 231 -32.79 0.95 6.91
C GLY A 231 -34.11 1.53 6.36
N PRO A 232 -34.12 2.06 5.13
CA PRO A 232 -32.95 2.36 4.29
C PRO A 232 -31.99 3.34 4.99
N THR A 233 -30.71 3.00 5.06
CA THR A 233 -29.77 3.68 5.95
C THR A 233 -29.20 4.91 5.27
N ARG A 234 -29.52 6.09 5.77
CA ARG A 234 -29.01 7.37 5.27
C ARG A 234 -27.95 7.94 6.21
N THR A 235 -27.37 9.04 5.75
CA THR A 235 -26.36 9.82 6.48
C THR A 235 -26.80 10.20 7.90
N ALA A 236 -28.07 10.56 8.10
CA ALA A 236 -28.57 10.98 9.41
C ALA A 236 -28.67 9.79 10.39
N ASP A 237 -29.00 8.61 9.89
CA ASP A 237 -29.19 7.41 10.70
C ASP A 237 -27.88 6.97 11.35
N LEU A 238 -26.76 7.00 10.59
CA LEU A 238 -25.42 6.73 11.11
C LEU A 238 -25.08 7.55 12.36
N ARG A 239 -25.51 8.83 12.41
CA ARG A 239 -25.30 9.68 13.58
C ARG A 239 -26.14 9.21 14.78
N THR A 240 -27.41 8.92 14.56
CA THR A 240 -28.33 8.51 15.65
C THR A 240 -27.96 7.15 16.26
N ILE A 241 -27.33 6.27 15.48
CA ILE A 241 -26.85 4.97 15.97
C ILE A 241 -25.79 5.16 17.07
N ALA A 242 -24.85 6.11 16.90
CA ALA A 242 -23.83 6.36 17.92
C ALA A 242 -24.45 6.79 19.27
N ASP A 243 -25.47 7.67 19.23
CA ASP A 243 -26.21 8.10 20.42
C ASP A 243 -26.97 6.93 21.08
N LYS A 244 -27.49 5.99 20.29
CA LYS A 244 -28.12 4.76 20.80
C LYS A 244 -27.10 3.82 21.43
N CYS A 245 -25.92 3.64 20.83
CA CYS A 245 -24.87 2.78 21.36
C CYS A 245 -24.43 3.21 22.77
N MET A 246 -24.26 4.53 22.99
CA MET A 246 -23.95 5.08 24.32
C MET A 246 -24.96 4.67 25.40
N ARG A 247 -26.25 4.60 25.06
CA ARG A 247 -27.32 4.22 26.00
C ARG A 247 -27.43 2.71 26.15
N TYR A 248 -27.38 1.98 25.04
CA TYR A 248 -27.61 0.53 25.04
C TYR A 248 -26.49 -0.22 25.75
N CYS A 249 -25.24 0.20 25.59
CA CYS A 249 -24.10 -0.41 26.29
C CYS A 249 -24.16 -0.28 27.82
N GLN A 250 -25.08 0.52 28.38
CA GLN A 250 -25.31 0.61 29.84
C GLN A 250 -26.25 -0.49 30.36
N HIS A 251 -27.05 -1.10 29.48
CA HIS A 251 -28.10 -2.05 29.85
C HIS A 251 -27.96 -3.42 29.20
N PHE A 252 -27.21 -3.50 28.11
CA PHE A 252 -26.95 -4.71 27.35
C PHE A 252 -25.45 -4.95 27.30
N GLU A 253 -25.05 -6.22 27.40
CA GLU A 253 -23.63 -6.59 27.37
C GLU A 253 -23.04 -6.46 25.97
N GLU A 254 -23.86 -6.75 24.95
CA GLU A 254 -23.47 -6.77 23.55
C GLU A 254 -24.56 -6.07 22.72
N LEU A 255 -24.13 -5.39 21.67
CA LEU A 255 -25.01 -4.70 20.74
C LEU A 255 -24.65 -5.06 19.31
N ILE A 256 -25.64 -5.49 18.54
CA ILE A 256 -25.52 -5.73 17.11
C ILE A 256 -26.31 -4.64 16.39
N VAL A 257 -25.67 -3.93 15.47
CA VAL A 257 -26.31 -2.94 14.59
C VAL A 257 -26.44 -3.57 13.21
N VAL A 258 -27.66 -3.69 12.72
CA VAL A 258 -27.97 -4.22 11.39
C VAL A 258 -28.38 -3.08 10.48
N LEU A 259 -27.62 -2.86 9.42
CA LEU A 259 -27.87 -1.81 8.43
C LEU A 259 -28.29 -2.43 7.12
N PHE A 260 -29.47 -2.07 6.61
CA PHE A 260 -29.93 -2.50 5.28
C PHE A 260 -30.18 -1.31 4.35
N GLU A 261 -30.11 -1.56 3.03
CA GLU A 261 -30.27 -0.56 1.97
C GLU A 261 -29.47 0.73 2.26
N ILE A 262 -28.14 0.59 2.32
CA ILE A 262 -27.24 1.71 2.72
C ILE A 262 -27.11 2.73 1.58
N GLU A 263 -27.72 3.90 1.77
CA GLU A 263 -27.70 5.06 0.89
C GLU A 263 -26.66 6.11 1.34
N VAL A 264 -25.42 5.67 1.60
CA VAL A 264 -24.33 6.52 2.06
C VAL A 264 -23.07 6.27 1.23
N TYR A 265 -22.31 7.33 0.94
CA TYR A 265 -21.00 7.19 0.29
C TYR A 265 -20.08 6.25 1.07
N GLU A 266 -19.46 5.29 0.38
CA GLU A 266 -18.58 4.26 0.99
C GLU A 266 -17.49 4.86 1.89
N ARG A 267 -16.85 5.95 1.46
CA ARG A 267 -15.84 6.64 2.27
C ARG A 267 -16.40 7.08 3.62
N ARG A 268 -17.59 7.68 3.62
CA ARG A 268 -18.25 8.15 4.84
C ARG A 268 -18.67 6.99 5.73
N TYR A 269 -19.17 5.90 5.13
CA TYR A 269 -19.49 4.68 5.87
C TYR A 269 -18.24 4.10 6.54
N GLY A 270 -17.12 3.98 5.83
CA GLY A 270 -15.87 3.47 6.38
C GLY A 270 -15.28 4.33 7.50
N GLU A 271 -15.32 5.67 7.36
CA GLU A 271 -14.93 6.60 8.43
C GLU A 271 -15.82 6.44 9.66
N TRP A 272 -17.13 6.30 9.47
CA TRP A 272 -18.08 6.06 10.55
C TRP A 272 -17.89 4.70 11.24
N GLU A 273 -17.76 3.62 10.46
CA GLU A 273 -17.57 2.26 10.98
C GLU A 273 -16.28 2.15 11.81
N MET A 274 -15.19 2.75 11.33
CA MET A 274 -13.93 2.82 12.07
C MET A 274 -14.11 3.59 13.39
N GLY A 275 -14.80 4.73 13.37
CA GLY A 275 -15.12 5.49 14.58
C GLY A 275 -15.96 4.68 15.58
N MET A 276 -16.95 3.92 15.09
CA MET A 276 -17.77 3.04 15.91
C MET A 276 -16.95 1.90 16.55
N LYS A 277 -16.11 1.21 15.78
CA LYS A 277 -15.26 0.11 16.28
C LYS A 277 -14.26 0.58 17.34
N ASN A 278 -13.69 1.78 17.16
CA ASN A 278 -12.76 2.36 18.12
C ASN A 278 -13.44 2.82 19.42
N THR A 279 -14.65 3.36 19.31
CA THR A 279 -15.39 3.91 20.46
C THR A 279 -16.15 2.82 21.23
N PHE A 280 -16.68 1.81 20.51
CA PHE A 280 -17.56 0.78 21.03
C PHE A 280 -17.08 -0.63 20.59
N PRO A 281 -16.07 -1.20 21.25
CA PRO A 281 -15.51 -2.52 20.86
C PRO A 281 -16.52 -3.68 20.96
N ASN A 282 -17.54 -3.53 21.81
CA ASN A 282 -18.62 -4.50 22.01
C ASN A 282 -19.81 -4.29 21.06
N VAL A 283 -19.69 -3.37 20.08
CA VAL A 283 -20.70 -3.18 19.04
C VAL A 283 -20.27 -3.91 17.77
N LYS A 284 -21.14 -4.78 17.27
CA LYS A 284 -20.94 -5.50 16.00
C LYS A 284 -21.83 -4.89 14.95
N ILE A 285 -21.27 -4.51 13.80
CA ILE A 285 -22.00 -3.87 12.71
C ILE A 285 -22.14 -4.87 11.57
N ILE A 286 -23.37 -5.14 11.15
CA ILE A 286 -23.68 -6.03 10.03
C ILE A 286 -24.29 -5.18 8.92
N ARG A 287 -23.66 -5.22 7.75
CA ARG A 287 -24.14 -4.58 6.53
C ARG A 287 -24.89 -5.59 5.67
N LYS A 288 -26.14 -5.27 5.33
CA LYS A 288 -27.01 -6.06 4.46
C LYS A 288 -27.21 -5.33 3.14
N GLN A 289 -26.89 -6.03 2.05
CA GLN A 289 -27.08 -5.57 0.67
C GLN A 289 -28.38 -6.13 0.11
#